data_AF-A0AAN7VN77-F1
#
_entry.id   AF-A0AAN7VN77-F1
#
_cell.length_a   1.000
_cell.length_b   1.000
_cell.length_c   1.000
_cell.angle_alpha   90.00
_cell.angle_beta   90.00
_cell.angle_gamma   90.00
#
_symmetry.space_group_name_H-M   'P 1'
#
loop_
_entity.id
_entity.type
_entity.pdbx_description
1 polymer ?
#
loop_
_entity_poly.entity_id
_entity_poly.type
_entity_poly.pdbx_seq_one_letter_code
_entity_poly.pdbx_strand_id
1 'polypeptide(L)'
;MTVLSFSLTPEATGRLYDALVCLAKFGETVALEARNDKLTVTALNLSKTAYAAFALDAKTFFIDYDFSASSNTSAKTADRFTCQLLNKVSEHAVSE
;
A
#
# COMPACT_ATOMS: atom_id res chain seq x y z
N MET A 1 6.79 -3.11 17.88
CA MET A 1 5.35 -2.99 17.56
C MET A 1 5.23 -2.80 16.07
N THR A 2 4.84 -3.84 15.34
CA THR A 2 4.49 -3.76 13.93
C THR A 2 3.01 -3.44 13.84
N VAL A 3 2.66 -2.30 13.24
CA VAL A 3 1.25 -1.91 13.02
C VAL A 3 0.64 -2.73 11.89
N LEU A 4 1.48 -3.16 10.93
CA LEU A 4 1.12 -3.99 9.79
C LEU A 4 2.28 -4.94 9.52
N SER A 5 1.98 -6.22 9.43
CA SER A 5 2.90 -7.27 8.97
C SER A 5 2.17 -8.12 7.94
N PHE A 6 2.76 -8.34 6.78
CA PHE A 6 2.16 -9.21 5.77
C PHE A 6 3.25 -9.95 5.00
N SER A 7 2.88 -11.11 4.48
CA SER A 7 3.74 -11.94 3.64
C SER A 7 3.12 -12.11 2.27
N LEU A 8 3.93 -12.01 1.22
CA LEU A 8 3.50 -12.11 -0.17
C LEU A 8 4.15 -13.32 -0.84
N THR A 9 3.42 -13.92 -1.78
CA THR A 9 4.03 -14.86 -2.73
C THR A 9 4.86 -14.09 -3.76
N PRO A 10 5.80 -14.74 -4.46
CA PRO A 10 6.54 -14.10 -5.56
C PRO A 10 5.61 -13.56 -6.65
N GLU A 11 4.53 -14.27 -6.95
CA GLU A 11 3.52 -13.83 -7.92
C GLU A 11 2.74 -12.60 -7.44
N ALA A 12 2.27 -12.59 -6.18
CA ALA A 12 1.59 -11.45 -5.59
C ALA A 12 2.50 -10.22 -5.51
N THR A 13 3.79 -10.43 -5.28
CA THR A 13 4.81 -9.36 -5.29
C THR A 13 4.91 -8.72 -6.67
N GLY A 14 4.94 -9.51 -7.74
CA GLY A 14 4.92 -9.01 -9.12
C GLY A 14 3.66 -8.20 -9.41
N ARG A 15 2.49 -8.67 -8.96
CA ARG A 15 1.21 -7.95 -9.14
C ARG A 15 1.15 -6.63 -8.36
N LEU A 16 1.69 -6.61 -7.15
CA LEU A 16 1.81 -5.38 -6.35
C LEU A 16 2.77 -4.38 -7.03
N TYR A 17 3.88 -4.86 -7.57
CA TYR A 17 4.81 -4.04 -8.34
C TYR A 17 4.15 -3.43 -9.58
N ASP A 18 3.46 -4.23 -10.39
CA ASP A 18 2.74 -3.74 -11.56
C ASP A 18 1.69 -2.69 -11.19
N ALA A 19 0.99 -2.88 -10.07
CA ALA A 19 0.05 -1.90 -9.53
C ALA A 19 0.74 -0.59 -9.14
N LEU A 20 1.90 -0.65 -8.46
CA LEU A 20 2.69 0.53 -8.08
C LEU A 20 3.23 1.27 -9.32
N VAL A 21 3.69 0.56 -10.34
CA VAL A 21 4.11 1.15 -11.63
C VAL A 21 2.94 1.81 -12.35
N CYS A 22 1.75 1.20 -12.30
CA CYS A 22 0.54 1.80 -12.84
C CYS A 22 0.16 3.09 -12.10
N LEU A 23 0.18 3.07 -10.76
CA LEU A 23 -0.10 4.22 -9.92
C LEU A 23 0.92 5.37 -10.11
N ALA A 24 2.18 5.05 -10.43
CA ALA A 24 3.21 6.04 -10.74
C ALA A 24 2.82 6.95 -11.92
N LYS A 25 1.97 6.47 -12.84
CA LYS A 25 1.46 7.27 -13.97
C LYS A 25 0.53 8.40 -13.53
N PHE A 26 -0.06 8.30 -12.33
CA PHE A 26 -0.96 9.31 -11.79
C PHE A 26 -0.21 10.33 -10.94
N GLY A 27 0.82 9.92 -10.20
CA GLY A 27 1.61 10.83 -9.38
C GLY A 27 2.80 10.15 -8.71
N GLU A 28 3.70 10.98 -8.18
CA GLU A 28 4.92 10.55 -7.50
C GLU A 28 4.66 9.96 -6.11
N THR A 29 3.48 10.22 -5.53
CA THR A 29 3.14 9.77 -4.17
C THR A 29 2.02 8.76 -4.24
N VAL A 30 2.20 7.63 -3.56
CA VAL A 30 1.16 6.64 -3.33
C VAL A 30 0.81 6.59 -1.84
N ALA A 31 -0.47 6.45 -1.52
CA ALA A 31 -0.94 6.25 -0.16
C ALA A 31 -1.40 4.80 0.03
N LEU A 32 -0.83 4.14 1.04
CA LEU A 32 -1.22 2.82 1.50
C LEU A 32 -2.18 2.97 2.67
N GLU A 33 -3.35 2.37 2.56
CA GLU A 33 -4.31 2.24 3.64
C GLU A 33 -4.45 0.75 4.00
N ALA A 34 -4.02 0.37 5.20
CA ALA A 34 -4.18 -0.97 5.72
C ALA A 34 -5.38 -1.04 6.66
N ARG A 35 -6.19 -2.09 6.47
CA ARG A 35 -7.33 -2.46 7.30
C ARG A 35 -7.26 -3.95 7.64
N ASN A 36 -8.12 -4.41 8.54
CA ASN A 36 -8.17 -5.81 8.94
C ASN A 36 -8.47 -6.79 7.79
N ASP A 37 -9.21 -6.35 6.77
CA ASP A 37 -9.69 -7.18 5.67
C ASP A 37 -8.95 -6.96 4.35
N LYS A 38 -8.21 -5.85 4.21
CA LYS A 38 -7.57 -5.47 2.94
C LYS A 38 -6.46 -4.44 3.11
N LEU A 39 -5.60 -4.41 2.10
CA LEU A 39 -4.64 -3.33 1.86
C LEU A 39 -5.06 -2.56 0.61
N THR A 40 -5.24 -1.25 0.72
CA THR A 40 -5.59 -0.39 -0.41
C THR A 40 -4.41 0.51 -0.76
N VAL A 41 -3.97 0.47 -2.02
CA VAL A 41 -2.93 1.35 -2.55
C VAL A 41 -3.60 2.38 -3.45
N THR A 42 -3.37 3.65 -3.18
CA THR A 42 -4.04 4.76 -3.89
C THR A 42 -3.03 5.76 -4.41
N ALA A 43 -3.34 6.41 -5.52
CA ALA A 43 -2.60 7.54 -6.05
C ALA A 43 -3.56 8.65 -6.43
N LEU A 44 -3.14 9.88 -6.14
CA LEU A 44 -3.84 11.09 -6.53
C LEU A 44 -2.86 11.94 -7.31
N ASN A 45 -3.26 12.42 -8.49
CA ASN A 45 -2.41 13.31 -9.24
C ASN A 45 -2.24 14.67 -8.55
N LEU A 46 -1.19 15.41 -8.92
CA LEU A 46 -0.88 16.74 -8.34
C LEU A 46 -2.06 17.72 -8.41
N SER A 47 -2.82 17.67 -9.51
CA SER A 47 -3.99 18.53 -9.74
C SER A 47 -5.24 18.10 -8.97
N LYS A 48 -5.21 16.95 -8.28
CA LYS A 48 -6.34 16.30 -7.59
C LYS A 48 -7.55 16.03 -8.49
N THR A 49 -7.32 15.85 -9.79
CA THR A 49 -8.35 15.59 -10.81
C THR A 49 -8.45 14.12 -11.19
N ALA A 50 -7.41 13.32 -10.92
CA ALA A 50 -7.39 11.90 -11.23
C ALA A 50 -7.01 11.09 -9.98
N TYR A 51 -7.83 10.09 -9.68
CA TYR A 51 -7.69 9.19 -8.55
C TYR A 51 -7.67 7.75 -9.06
N ALA A 52 -6.69 6.98 -8.60
CA ALA A 52 -6.57 5.55 -8.87
C ALA A 52 -6.38 4.79 -7.57
N ALA A 53 -6.98 3.62 -7.47
CA ALA A 53 -6.92 2.78 -6.29
C ALA A 53 -6.93 1.30 -6.65
N PHE A 54 -6.09 0.53 -5.97
CA PHE A 54 -6.07 -0.92 -6.00
C PHE A 54 -6.36 -1.44 -4.59
N ALA A 55 -7.39 -2.26 -4.45
CA ALA A 55 -7.71 -2.93 -3.20
C ALA A 55 -7.27 -4.39 -3.28
N LEU A 56 -6.43 -4.80 -2.34
CA LEU A 56 -5.85 -6.13 -2.22
C LEU A 56 -6.50 -6.81 -1.02
N ASP A 57 -7.27 -7.86 -1.27
CA ASP A 57 -7.95 -8.61 -0.21
C ASP A 57 -6.92 -9.38 0.65
N ALA A 58 -7.01 -9.20 1.97
CA ALA A 58 -6.05 -9.77 2.91
C ALA A 58 -6.04 -11.30 2.88
N LYS A 59 -7.20 -11.93 2.63
CA LYS A 59 -7.36 -13.39 2.71
C LYS A 59 -6.97 -14.11 1.42
N THR A 60 -7.05 -13.44 0.27
CA THR A 60 -6.75 -14.07 -1.02
C THR A 60 -5.41 -13.66 -1.61
N PHE A 61 -4.92 -12.45 -1.31
CA PHE A 61 -3.71 -11.91 -1.94
C PHE A 61 -2.44 -12.19 -1.13
N PHE A 62 -2.55 -12.24 0.19
CA PHE A 62 -1.42 -12.40 1.10
C PHE A 62 -1.34 -13.84 1.61
N ILE A 63 -0.14 -14.30 1.93
CA ILE A 63 0.10 -15.58 2.61
C ILE A 63 -0.30 -15.46 4.08
N ASP A 64 0.13 -14.36 4.68
CA ASP A 64 -0.16 -13.99 6.05
C ASP A 64 -0.38 -12.49 6.09
N TYR A 65 -1.35 -12.05 6.88
CA TYR A 65 -1.70 -10.65 7.01
C TYR A 65 -2.14 -10.38 8.45
N ASP A 66 -1.29 -9.68 9.18
CA ASP A 66 -1.50 -9.24 10.55
C ASP A 66 -1.56 -7.72 10.60
N PHE A 67 -2.71 -7.20 11.01
CA PHE A 67 -2.93 -5.78 11.21
C PHE A 67 -3.31 -5.51 12.66
N SER A 68 -2.34 -5.04 13.45
CA SER A 68 -2.57 -4.65 14.83
C SER A 68 -2.78 -3.13 14.91
N ALA A 69 -4.03 -2.71 14.70
CA ALA A 69 -4.47 -1.36 15.04
C ALA A 69 -4.26 -1.10 16.54
N SER A 70 -3.30 -0.24 16.89
CA SER A 70 -2.97 0.05 18.29
C SER A 70 -4.20 0.60 19.01
N SER A 71 -4.76 -0.21 19.92
CA SER A 71 -6.04 0.01 20.60
C SER A 71 -6.04 1.17 21.62
N ASN A 72 -5.02 2.04 21.59
CA ASN A 72 -4.75 3.00 22.67
C ASN A 72 -5.15 4.45 22.36
N THR A 73 -5.91 4.68 21.28
CA THR A 73 -6.51 6.00 21.04
C THR A 73 -8.03 5.87 20.88
N SER A 74 -8.76 6.51 21.80
CA SER A 74 -10.22 6.57 21.93
C SER A 74 -10.91 7.31 20.78
N ALA A 75 -10.63 6.94 19.54
CA ALA A 75 -11.22 7.55 18.36
C ALA A 75 -11.62 6.46 17.37
N LYS A 76 -12.84 6.55 16.83
CA LYS A 76 -13.42 5.72 15.73
C LYS A 76 -12.56 5.65 14.44
N THR A 77 -11.34 6.19 14.45
CA THR A 77 -10.35 6.22 13.38
C THR A 77 -9.26 5.15 13.57
N ALA A 78 -9.22 4.45 14.71
CA ALA A 78 -8.17 3.47 15.04
C ALA A 78 -8.16 2.20 14.15
N ASP A 79 -9.17 1.97 13.30
CA ASP A 79 -9.30 0.77 12.47
C ASP A 79 -8.53 0.82 11.13
N ARG A 80 -7.74 1.89 10.90
CA ARG A 80 -6.95 2.03 9.68
C ARG A 80 -5.59 2.63 9.93
N PHE A 81 -4.60 2.05 9.27
CA PHE A 81 -3.28 2.65 9.15
C PHE A 81 -3.16 3.29 7.78
N THR A 82 -2.65 4.52 7.72
CA THR A 82 -2.38 5.19 6.45
C THR A 82 -0.94 5.67 6.44
N CYS A 83 -0.20 5.31 5.39
CA CYS A 83 1.11 5.89 5.13
C CYS A 83 1.20 6.38 3.68
N GLN A 84 2.04 7.38 3.46
CA GLN A 84 2.37 7.88 2.13
C GLN A 84 3.79 7.47 1.81
N LEU A 85 3.97 6.87 0.64
CA LEU A 85 5.26 6.51 0.10
C LEU A 85 5.53 7.40 -1.10
N LEU A 86 6.77 7.85 -1.19
CA LEU A 86 7.28 8.39 -2.43
C LEU A 86 7.53 7.21 -3.38
N ASN A 87 6.73 7.12 -4.44
CA ASN A 87 6.91 6.19 -5.53
C ASN A 87 8.03 6.68 -6.45
N LYS A 88 9.23 6.85 -5.89
CA LYS A 88 10.45 6.94 -6.67
C LYS A 88 10.87 5.51 -6.96
N VAL A 89 10.54 5.04 -8.16
CA VAL A 89 11.26 3.91 -8.77
C VAL A 89 12.69 4.42 -8.96
N SER A 90 13.57 4.13 -8.01
CA SER A 90 14.98 4.48 -8.12
C SER A 90 15.56 3.73 -9.32
N GLU A 91 15.78 4.45 -10.42
CA GLU A 91 16.51 3.97 -11.60
C GLU A 91 18.03 3.79 -11.35
N HIS A 92 18.45 3.31 -10.17
CA HIS A 92 19.88 3.13 -9.90
C HIS A 92 20.15 1.94 -8.97
N ALA A 93 20.41 0.79 -9.59
CA ALA A 93 21.34 -0.23 -9.09
C ALA A 93 21.82 -1.13 -10.25
N VAL A 94 22.38 -0.51 -11.31
CA VAL A 94 23.45 -1.17 -12.07
C VAL A 94 24.74 -0.67 -11.41
N SER A 95 25.30 -1.50 -10.55
CA SER A 95 26.68 -1.38 -10.12
C SER A 95 27.51 -2.14 -11.15
N GLU A 96 28.30 -1.41 -11.94
CA GLU A 96 29.46 -1.95 -12.66
C GLU A 96 30.53 -2.47 -11.70
#